data_AF-A0A7K2X6M2-F1
#
_entry.id   AF-A0A7K2X6M2-F1
#
_cell.length_a   1.000
_cell.length_b   1.000
_cell.length_c   1.000
_cell.angle_alpha   90.00
_cell.angle_beta   90.00
_cell.angle_gamma   90.00
#
_symmetry.space_group_name_H-M   'P 1'
#
loop_
_entity.id
_entity.type
_entity.pdbx_description
1 polymer ?
#
loop_
_entity_poly.entity_id
_entity_poly.type
_entity_poly.pdbx_seq_one_letter_code
_entity_poly.pdbx_strand_id
1 'polypeptide(L)' 'TSDCLGPCAQANIVVVQPSTEGRRRGGRAAWVGFTLDDDCLDDILAWAEAGGPGIAPPPATLALQMVDPPKN' A
#
# COMPACT_ATOMS: atom_id res chain seq x y z
N THR A 1 16.69 6.63 -6.75
CA THR A 1 16.22 7.42 -5.59
C THR A 1 14.79 7.83 -5.88
N SER A 2 13.88 7.71 -4.91
CA SER A 2 12.51 8.25 -5.06
C SER A 2 12.51 9.71 -4.62
N ASP A 3 11.71 10.54 -5.29
CA ASP A 3 11.36 11.86 -4.76
C ASP A 3 10.53 11.71 -3.47
N CYS A 4 10.39 12.80 -2.71
CA CYS A 4 9.57 12.82 -1.50
C CYS A 4 8.14 12.39 -1.83
N LEU A 5 7.67 11.35 -1.15
CA LEU A 5 6.33 10.79 -1.39
C LEU A 5 5.21 11.65 -0.81
N GLY A 6 5.51 12.62 0.07
CA GLY A 6 4.56 13.61 0.53
C GLY A 6 4.05 13.42 1.97
N PRO A 7 3.10 12.51 2.27
CA PRO A 7 2.26 12.55 3.46
C PRO A 7 3.00 12.24 4.77
N CYS A 8 3.87 13.16 5.20
CA CYS A 8 4.70 13.02 6.39
C CYS A 8 3.89 12.95 7.70
N ALA A 9 2.66 13.46 7.70
CA ALA A 9 1.76 13.37 8.86
C ALA A 9 1.30 11.93 9.14
N GLN A 10 1.43 11.04 8.15
CA GLN A 10 1.13 9.62 8.23
C GLN A 10 2.40 8.77 8.42
N ALA A 11 3.45 9.36 9.01
CA ALA A 11 4.74 8.74 9.27
C ALA A 11 5.40 8.13 8.02
N ASN A 12 5.95 6.91 8.10
CA ASN A 12 6.53 6.22 6.96
C ASN A 12 5.43 5.81 5.96
N ILE A 13 5.74 5.93 4.67
CA ILE A 13 4.84 5.60 3.57
C ILE A 13 5.43 4.45 2.75
N VAL A 14 4.60 3.43 2.51
CA VAL A 14 4.86 2.37 1.53
C VAL A 14 3.84 2.48 0.40
N VAL A 15 4.31 2.40 -0.84
CA VAL A 15 3.46 2.38 -2.03
C VAL A 15 3.53 1.00 -2.68
N VAL A 16 2.43 0.26 -2.62
CA VAL A 16 2.33 -1.08 -3.23
C VAL A 16 1.81 -0.92 -4.66
N GLN A 17 2.67 -1.21 -5.64
CA GLN A 17 2.29 -1.18 -7.05
C GLN A 17 1.50 -2.44 -7.42
N PRO A 18 0.39 -2.33 -8.17
CA PRO A 18 -0.31 -3.49 -8.68
C PRO A 18 0.55 -4.22 -9.70
N SER A 19 0.50 -5.55 -9.66
CA SER A 19 1.04 -6.43 -10.71
C SER A 19 0.34 -6.18 -12.05
N THR A 20 0.88 -6.74 -13.15
CA THR A 20 0.25 -6.64 -14.48
C THR A 20 -1.20 -7.13 -14.46
N GLU A 21 -1.46 -8.27 -13.82
CA GLU A 21 -2.81 -8.81 -13.69
C GLU A 21 -3.68 -7.91 -12.79
N GLY A 22 -3.11 -7.40 -11.68
CA GLY A 22 -3.83 -6.47 -10.80
C GLY A 22 -4.28 -5.21 -11.55
N ARG A 23 -3.42 -4.64 -12.40
CA ARG A 23 -3.76 -3.49 -13.26
C ARG A 23 -4.87 -3.81 -14.25
N ARG A 24 -4.82 -4.99 -14.89
CA ARG A 24 -5.85 -5.44 -15.84
C ARG A 24 -7.22 -5.57 -15.18
N ARG A 25 -7.27 -5.94 -13.91
CA ARG A 25 -8.50 -5.99 -13.10
C ARG A 25 -8.93 -4.64 -12.52
N GLY A 26 -8.24 -3.55 -12.88
CA GLY A 26 -8.56 -2.21 -12.40
C GLY A 26 -7.82 -1.79 -11.13
N GLY A 27 -6.92 -2.62 -10.61
CA GLY A 27 -6.06 -2.28 -9.48
C GLY A 27 -5.23 -1.01 -9.73
N ARG A 28 -5.04 -0.24 -8.67
CA ARG A 28 -4.23 0.99 -8.64
C ARG A 28 -3.21 0.88 -7.51
N ALA A 29 -2.21 1.77 -7.53
CA ALA A 29 -1.23 1.83 -6.45
C ALA A 29 -1.95 2.09 -5.12
N ALA A 30 -1.67 1.23 -4.13
CA ALA A 30 -2.16 1.42 -2.78
C ALA A 30 -1.10 2.16 -1.97
N TRP A 31 -1.54 3.14 -1.19
CA TRP A 31 -0.69 3.97 -0.35
C TRP A 31 -0.98 3.60 1.10
N VAL A 32 0.05 3.17 1.81
CA VAL A 32 -0.05 2.71 3.20
C VAL A 32 0.82 3.62 4.05
N GLY A 33 0.21 4.23 5.07
CA GLY A 33 0.91 5.04 6.07
C GLY A 33 1.16 4.27 7.36
N PHE A 34 1.80 4.93 8.31
CA PHE A 34 2.08 4.41 9.66
C PHE A 34 2.85 3.08 9.66
N THR A 35 3.66 2.83 8.64
CA THR A 35 4.39 1.56 8.45
C THR A 35 5.69 1.51 9.28
N LEU A 36 5.60 1.80 10.57
CA LEU A 36 6.75 1.84 11.48
C LEU A 36 6.94 0.52 12.25
N ASP A 37 5.88 -0.28 12.37
CA ASP A 37 5.89 -1.55 13.08
C ASP A 37 6.00 -2.75 12.13
N ASP A 38 6.56 -3.84 12.66
CA ASP A 38 6.80 -5.08 11.91
C ASP A 38 5.48 -5.78 11.52
N ASP A 39 4.44 -5.70 12.35
CA ASP A 39 3.13 -6.32 12.09
C ASP A 39 2.49 -5.72 10.81
N CYS A 40 2.55 -4.41 10.65
CA CYS A 40 2.07 -3.70 9.46
C CYS A 40 2.88 -4.09 8.21
N LEU A 41 4.20 -4.25 8.35
CA LEU A 41 5.04 -4.69 7.24
C LEU A 41 4.75 -6.14 6.84
N ASP A 42 4.55 -7.03 7.81
CA ASP A 42 4.17 -8.43 7.57
C ASP A 42 2.81 -8.53 6.87
N ASP A 43 1.84 -7.70 7.27
CA ASP A 43 0.54 -7.61 6.58
C ASP A 43 0.69 -7.14 5.12
N ILE A 44 1.58 -6.17 4.86
CA ILE A 44 1.89 -5.71 3.49
C ILE A 44 2.53 -6.84 2.68
N LEU A 45 3.49 -7.56 3.26
CA LEU A 45 4.19 -8.66 2.59
C LEU A 45 3.23 -9.80 2.27
N ALA A 46 2.46 -10.26 3.25
CA ALA A 46 1.45 -11.30 3.06
C ALA A 46 0.41 -10.91 2.00
N TRP A 47 -0.04 -9.65 2.00
CA TRP A 47 -0.97 -9.15 0.99
C TRP A 47 -0.34 -9.09 -0.41
N ALA A 48 0.92 -8.65 -0.52
CA ALA A 48 1.65 -8.60 -1.78
C ALA A 48 1.87 -10.01 -2.35
N GLU A 49 2.21 -10.99 -1.51
CA GLU A 49 2.33 -12.41 -1.89
C GLU A 49 1.00 -13.01 -2.36
N ALA A 50 -0.11 -12.62 -1.74
CA ALA A 50 -1.46 -12.98 -2.18
C ALA A 50 -1.88 -12.31 -3.52
N GLY A 51 -1.03 -11.44 -4.08
CA GLY A 51 -1.20 -10.78 -5.37
C GLY A 51 -1.48 -9.28 -5.29
N GLY A 52 -1.71 -8.76 -4.08
CA GLY A 52 -1.77 -7.33 -3.80
C GLY A 52 -2.95 -6.58 -4.46
N PRO A 53 -2.79 -5.26 -4.71
CA PRO A 53 -3.87 -4.40 -5.18
C PRO A 53 -4.53 -4.89 -6.49
N GLY A 54 -5.86 -5.03 -6.45
CA GLY A 54 -6.66 -5.51 -7.59
C GLY A 54 -6.73 -7.03 -7.75
N ILE A 55 -6.01 -7.80 -6.92
CA ILE A 55 -6.04 -9.28 -6.91
C ILE A 55 -6.60 -9.80 -5.60
N ALA A 56 -6.01 -9.40 -4.49
CA ALA A 56 -6.44 -9.78 -3.15
C ALA A 56 -6.98 -8.54 -2.41
N PRO A 57 -8.04 -8.68 -1.59
CA PRO A 57 -8.42 -7.62 -0.68
C PRO A 57 -7.31 -7.42 0.38
N PRO A 58 -7.02 -6.16 0.79
CA PRO A 58 -6.12 -5.94 1.91
C PRO A 58 -6.73 -6.54 3.19
N PRO A 59 -5.91 -7.06 4.12
CA PRO A 59 -6.34 -7.37 5.48
C PRO A 59 -7.02 -6.16 6.13
N ALA A 60 -7.96 -6.40 7.05
CA ALA A 60 -8.70 -5.31 7.72
C ALA A 60 -7.77 -4.36 8.49
N THR A 61 -6.73 -4.91 9.13
CA THR A 61 -5.65 -4.17 9.81
C THR A 61 -4.93 -3.23 8.85
N LEU A 62 -4.51 -3.74 7.68
CA LEU A 62 -3.86 -2.94 6.65
C LEU A 62 -4.80 -1.89 6.04
N ALA A 63 -6.08 -2.19 5.91
CA ALA A 63 -7.08 -1.25 5.39
C ALA A 63 -7.23 0.00 6.27
N LEU A 64 -7.02 -0.12 7.60
CA LEU A 64 -7.02 1.03 8.52
C LEU A 64 -5.84 1.99 8.27
N GLN A 65 -4.76 1.48 7.68
CA GLN A 65 -3.54 2.23 7.40
C GLN A 65 -3.49 2.79 5.97
N MET A 66 -4.56 2.59 5.17
CA MET A 66 -4.63 3.14 3.82
C MET A 66 -4.81 4.65 3.87
N VAL A 67 -4.03 5.34 3.04
CA VAL A 67 -4.04 6.80 2.92
C VAL A 67 -4.28 7.19 1.47
N ASP A 68 -4.82 8.39 1.26
CA ASP A 68 -4.90 8.93 -0.09
C ASP A 68 -3.50 9.33 -0.58
N PRO A 69 -3.20 9.16 -1.89
CA PRO A 69 -2.03 9.78 -2.49
C PRO A 69 -2.10 11.31 -2.29
N PRO A 70 -0.94 11.99 -2.18
CA PRO A 70 -0.93 13.44 -2.13
C PRO A 70 -1.64 14.02 -3.36
N LYS A 71 -2.51 15.01 -3.12
CA LYS A 71 -3.17 15.77 -4.18
C LYS A 71 -2.18 16.81 -4.68
N ASN A 72 -1.96 16.84 -5.99
CA ASN A 72 -1.14 17.87 -6.65
C ASN A 72 -1.74 19.27 -6.49
#